data_AF-A0A0C3IWS9-F1
#
_entry.id   AF-A0A0C3IWS9-F1
#
_cell.length_a   1.000
_cell.length_b   1.000
_cell.length_c   1.000
_cell.angle_alpha   90.00
_cell.angle_beta   90.00
_cell.angle_gamma   90.00
#
_symmetry.space_group_name_H-M   'P 1'
#
loop_
_entity.id
_entity.type
_entity.pdbx_description
1 polymer ?
#
loop_
_entity_poly.entity_id
_entity_poly.type
_entity_poly.pdbx_seq_one_letter_code
_entity_poly.pdbx_strand_id
1 'polypeptide(L)'
;MPGPLAAPCLSAPGQASKSTRSGSFTLEEIINNPEAEIKDVETARILLDQLYTVQGELSTPEHISHTLFYISQSKGVNNTIRSAIHATAYLVRELTMSEIAEAITRSIADKIETSVIATISPQIAKILTAANLEKTNKNVKLLNDNIARNVESITTPPANQDPHQLEEKIQELIMDMGMIKLTLEDMKNQLTNQISPTTHPMPYKDALNSTASNSNQIPLGKWLSPEYAKAHAAIKE
;
A
#
# COMPACT_ATOMS: atom_id res chain seq x y z
N MET A 1 -7.66 -82.60 46.60
CA MET A 1 -7.58 -81.22 47.16
C MET A 1 -6.21 -80.66 46.79
N PRO A 2 -6.00 -79.37 46.47
CA PRO A 2 -6.86 -78.26 46.01
C PRO A 2 -6.50 -77.77 44.57
N GLY A 3 -7.35 -76.97 43.92
CA GLY A 3 -7.01 -76.12 42.74
C GLY A 3 -6.69 -74.67 43.17
N PRO A 4 -6.82 -73.61 42.34
CA PRO A 4 -6.55 -73.42 40.90
C PRO A 4 -5.54 -72.25 40.66
N LEU A 5 -5.19 -71.92 39.40
CA LEU A 5 -5.21 -70.53 38.92
C LEU A 5 -5.12 -70.46 37.38
N ALA A 6 -6.18 -69.91 36.81
CA ALA A 6 -6.32 -69.55 35.40
C ALA A 6 -5.54 -68.26 35.12
N ALA A 7 -4.91 -68.18 33.95
CA ALA A 7 -4.53 -66.89 33.36
C ALA A 7 -5.73 -66.35 32.56
N PRO A 8 -6.23 -65.14 32.88
CA PRO A 8 -7.38 -64.55 32.21
C PRO A 8 -7.01 -63.73 30.95
N CYS A 9 -7.82 -63.95 29.91
CA CYS A 9 -8.48 -62.99 29.02
C CYS A 9 -7.71 -61.85 28.30
N LEU A 10 -7.80 -61.92 26.97
CA LEU A 10 -8.05 -60.85 25.99
C LEU A 10 -8.54 -59.49 26.54
N SER A 11 -7.96 -58.40 26.01
CA SER A 11 -8.55 -57.06 25.82
C SER A 11 -7.68 -56.30 24.80
N ALA A 12 -8.00 -56.36 23.50
CA ALA A 12 -8.78 -55.39 22.72
C ALA A 12 -7.94 -54.23 22.12
N PRO A 13 -8.21 -53.84 20.85
CA PRO A 13 -7.50 -52.78 20.14
C PRO A 13 -8.05 -51.41 20.57
N GLY A 14 -7.17 -50.49 20.91
CA GLY A 14 -7.57 -49.15 21.29
C GLY A 14 -6.41 -48.18 21.24
N GLN A 15 -6.26 -47.48 20.12
CA GLN A 15 -6.26 -46.01 20.13
C GLN A 15 -6.39 -45.48 18.70
N ALA A 16 -7.64 -45.23 18.31
CA ALA A 16 -7.94 -44.22 17.31
C ALA A 16 -7.58 -42.85 17.89
N SER A 17 -6.34 -42.45 17.71
CA SER A 17 -5.91 -41.07 17.94
C SER A 17 -6.50 -40.20 16.83
N LYS A 18 -7.67 -39.61 17.10
CA LYS A 18 -8.20 -38.48 16.34
C LYS A 18 -7.23 -37.31 16.54
N SER A 19 -6.28 -37.19 15.62
CA SER A 19 -5.32 -36.12 15.54
C SER A 19 -5.84 -35.07 14.56
N THR A 20 -6.28 -33.93 15.07
CA THR A 20 -6.55 -32.68 14.32
C THR A 20 -5.25 -31.93 14.02
N ARG A 21 -4.19 -32.67 13.66
CA ARG A 21 -2.86 -32.13 13.43
C ARG A 21 -2.67 -31.95 11.93
N SER A 22 -2.39 -30.71 11.53
CA SER A 22 -1.79 -30.34 10.25
C SER A 22 -0.97 -31.49 9.70
N GLY A 23 -1.48 -32.13 8.65
CA GLY A 23 -0.87 -33.32 8.05
C GLY A 23 0.48 -32.95 7.48
N SER A 24 1.53 -33.23 8.23
CA SER A 24 2.89 -33.28 7.73
C SER A 24 2.96 -34.50 6.82
N PHE A 25 2.69 -34.32 5.52
CA PHE A 25 3.00 -35.34 4.52
C PHE A 25 4.50 -35.62 4.60
N THR A 26 4.89 -36.88 4.81
CA THR A 26 6.31 -37.23 4.74
C THR A 26 6.75 -37.26 3.28
N LEU A 27 8.01 -36.95 3.00
CA LEU A 27 8.51 -36.81 1.65
C LEU A 27 8.45 -38.14 0.87
N GLU A 28 8.57 -39.25 1.60
CA GLU A 28 8.33 -40.60 1.11
C GLU A 28 6.86 -40.81 0.66
N GLU A 29 5.90 -40.16 1.31
CA GLU A 29 4.48 -40.27 0.96
C GLU A 29 4.18 -39.58 -0.38
N ILE A 30 4.86 -38.45 -0.67
CA ILE A 30 4.76 -37.71 -1.93
C ILE A 30 5.51 -38.40 -3.07
N ILE A 31 6.67 -39.02 -2.77
CA ILE A 31 7.43 -39.78 -3.78
C ILE A 31 6.73 -41.10 -4.12
N ASN A 32 6.12 -41.77 -3.13
CA ASN A 32 5.45 -43.06 -3.36
C ASN A 32 4.03 -42.90 -3.94
N ASN A 33 3.43 -41.72 -3.81
CA ASN A 33 2.13 -41.40 -4.42
C ASN A 33 2.27 -40.31 -5.49
N PRO A 34 2.37 -40.68 -6.78
CA PRO A 34 2.51 -39.71 -7.87
C PRO A 34 1.31 -38.78 -8.08
N GLU A 35 0.17 -39.08 -7.46
CA GLU A 35 -1.05 -38.25 -7.49
C GLU A 35 -1.15 -37.32 -6.26
N ALA A 36 -0.16 -37.33 -5.36
CA ALA A 36 -0.15 -36.46 -4.19
C ALA A 36 -0.02 -34.99 -4.63
N GLU A 37 -1.06 -34.21 -4.36
CA GLU A 37 -1.11 -32.79 -4.66
C GLU A 37 -0.11 -32.01 -3.79
N ILE A 38 0.73 -31.20 -4.44
CA ILE A 38 1.63 -30.25 -3.77
C ILE A 38 0.81 -28.99 -3.45
N LYS A 39 0.65 -28.72 -2.15
CA LYS A 39 -0.30 -27.70 -1.66
C LYS A 39 0.34 -26.37 -1.32
N ASP A 40 1.64 -26.37 -1.05
CA ASP A 40 2.36 -25.21 -0.56
C ASP A 40 3.77 -25.10 -1.17
N VAL A 41 4.24 -23.85 -1.23
CA VAL A 41 5.56 -23.47 -1.77
C VAL A 41 6.69 -24.15 -0.97
N GLU A 42 6.52 -24.28 0.34
CA GLU A 42 7.55 -24.82 1.22
C GLU A 42 7.79 -26.31 0.95
N THR A 43 6.73 -27.10 0.84
CA THR A 43 6.79 -28.51 0.46
C THR A 43 7.40 -28.70 -0.92
N ALA A 44 7.02 -27.86 -1.90
CA ALA A 44 7.61 -27.87 -3.23
C ALA A 44 9.13 -27.61 -3.19
N ARG A 45 9.56 -26.64 -2.38
CA ARG A 45 10.97 -26.31 -2.20
C ARG A 45 11.75 -27.42 -1.52
N ILE A 46 11.26 -27.93 -0.39
CA ILE A 46 11.93 -28.99 0.35
C ILE A 46 12.16 -30.22 -0.56
N LEU A 47 11.18 -30.54 -1.41
CA LEU A 47 11.29 -31.64 -2.36
C LEU A 47 12.39 -31.38 -3.41
N LEU A 48 12.47 -30.17 -3.96
CA LEU A 48 13.51 -29.82 -4.94
C LEU A 48 14.91 -29.66 -4.31
N ASP A 49 15.00 -29.09 -3.11
CA ASP A 49 16.24 -28.93 -2.33
C ASP A 49 16.87 -30.27 -1.97
N GLN A 50 16.06 -31.31 -1.77
CA GLN A 50 16.59 -32.66 -1.57
C GLN A 50 17.12 -33.32 -2.84
N LEU A 51 16.64 -32.89 -4.02
CA LEU A 51 16.93 -33.57 -5.28
C LEU A 51 17.97 -32.85 -6.15
N TYR A 52 17.91 -31.52 -6.22
CA TYR A 52 18.61 -30.75 -7.26
C TYR A 52 19.14 -29.38 -6.82
N THR A 53 18.71 -28.81 -5.68
CA THR A 53 19.08 -27.46 -5.25
C THR A 53 19.85 -27.41 -3.92
N VAL A 54 20.58 -26.31 -3.70
CA VAL A 54 21.28 -26.04 -2.43
C VAL A 54 20.25 -25.58 -1.40
N GLN A 55 20.25 -26.23 -0.24
CA GLN A 55 19.24 -26.05 0.80
C GLN A 55 19.15 -24.59 1.27
N GLY A 56 17.95 -23.99 1.19
CA GLY A 56 17.63 -22.69 1.81
C GLY A 56 17.74 -21.45 0.92
N GLU A 57 17.97 -21.60 -0.40
CA GLU A 57 17.97 -20.48 -1.34
C GLU A 57 16.55 -20.20 -1.89
N LEU A 58 16.21 -18.92 -2.12
CA LEU A 58 14.91 -18.55 -2.69
C LEU A 58 14.79 -19.11 -4.11
N SER A 59 13.65 -19.75 -4.42
CA SER A 59 13.38 -20.30 -5.75
C SER A 59 13.23 -19.20 -6.79
N THR A 60 14.34 -18.79 -7.40
CA THR A 60 14.32 -17.87 -8.55
C THR A 60 13.98 -18.62 -9.84
N PRO A 61 13.59 -17.92 -10.92
CA PRO A 61 13.40 -18.53 -12.23
C PRO A 61 14.63 -19.32 -12.73
N GLU A 62 15.83 -18.88 -12.37
CA GLU A 62 17.09 -19.54 -12.70
C GLU A 62 17.22 -20.90 -11.98
N HIS A 63 16.88 -20.94 -10.69
CA HIS A 63 16.86 -22.19 -9.91
C HIS A 63 15.89 -23.20 -10.51
N ILE A 64 14.70 -22.74 -10.90
CA ILE A 64 13.69 -23.58 -11.57
C ILE A 64 14.23 -24.09 -12.91
N SER A 65 14.85 -23.22 -13.71
CA SER A 65 15.43 -23.59 -15.00
C SER A 65 16.54 -24.63 -14.84
N HIS A 66 17.37 -24.50 -13.81
CA HIS A 66 18.42 -25.46 -13.48
C HIS A 66 17.85 -26.83 -13.08
N THR A 67 16.81 -26.83 -12.25
CA THR A 67 16.11 -28.06 -11.87
C THR A 67 15.44 -28.74 -13.06
N LEU A 68 14.78 -27.98 -13.94
CA LEU A 68 14.22 -28.51 -15.19
C LEU A 68 15.30 -29.09 -16.10
N PHE A 69 16.47 -28.44 -16.16
CA PHE A 69 17.61 -28.96 -16.90
C PHE A 69 18.04 -30.33 -16.35
N TYR A 70 18.23 -30.51 -15.04
CA TYR A 70 18.57 -31.83 -14.48
C TYR A 70 17.48 -32.88 -14.68
N ILE A 71 16.21 -32.51 -14.49
CA ILE A 71 15.07 -33.37 -14.78
C ILE A 71 15.13 -33.84 -16.25
N SER A 72 15.49 -32.96 -17.19
CA SER A 72 15.61 -33.33 -18.60
C SER A 72 16.75 -34.32 -18.90
N GLN A 73 17.80 -34.34 -18.07
CA GLN A 73 18.92 -35.26 -18.20
C GLN A 73 18.66 -36.64 -17.56
N SER A 74 17.57 -36.78 -16.81
CA SER A 74 17.25 -38.02 -16.11
C SER A 74 16.82 -39.14 -17.06
N LYS A 75 17.27 -40.37 -16.79
CA LYS A 75 16.94 -41.54 -17.63
C LYS A 75 15.64 -42.19 -17.15
N GLY A 76 14.58 -42.02 -17.94
CA GLY A 76 13.26 -42.59 -17.68
C GLY A 76 12.44 -41.74 -16.69
N VAL A 77 11.16 -42.06 -16.55
CA VAL A 77 10.25 -41.34 -15.66
C VAL A 77 9.95 -42.23 -14.45
N ASN A 78 10.66 -42.01 -13.35
CA ASN A 78 10.34 -42.61 -12.06
C ASN A 78 9.41 -41.68 -11.25
N ASN A 79 8.86 -42.18 -10.14
CA ASN A 79 7.94 -41.37 -9.33
C ASN A 79 8.62 -40.11 -8.77
N THR A 80 9.90 -40.18 -8.41
CA THR A 80 10.69 -39.04 -7.94
C THR A 80 10.76 -37.91 -8.97
N ILE A 81 11.04 -38.24 -10.22
CA ILE A 81 11.07 -37.28 -11.34
C ILE A 81 9.69 -36.69 -11.56
N ARG A 82 8.63 -37.51 -11.46
CA ARG A 82 7.25 -37.02 -11.58
C ARG A 82 6.91 -36.04 -10.46
N SER A 83 7.25 -36.34 -9.22
CA SER A 83 7.03 -35.43 -8.09
C SER A 83 7.85 -34.14 -8.24
N ALA A 84 9.09 -34.23 -8.76
CA ALA A 84 9.92 -33.06 -9.06
C ALA A 84 9.30 -32.19 -10.17
N ILE A 85 8.72 -32.80 -11.22
CA ILE A 85 7.98 -32.07 -12.27
C ILE A 85 6.79 -31.33 -11.67
N HIS A 86 5.99 -31.99 -10.82
CA HIS A 86 4.86 -31.35 -10.16
C HIS A 86 5.30 -30.20 -9.24
N ALA A 87 6.38 -30.38 -8.47
CA ALA A 87 6.90 -29.34 -7.58
C ALA A 87 7.36 -28.12 -8.37
N THR A 88 8.07 -28.37 -9.47
CA THR A 88 8.54 -27.31 -10.35
C THR A 88 7.38 -26.57 -11.02
N ALA A 89 6.37 -27.30 -11.51
CA ALA A 89 5.17 -26.69 -12.11
C ALA A 89 4.40 -25.83 -11.09
N TYR A 90 4.30 -26.29 -9.84
CA TYR A 90 3.70 -25.52 -8.75
C TYR A 90 4.47 -24.22 -8.50
N LEU A 91 5.80 -24.27 -8.38
CA LEU A 91 6.63 -23.08 -8.15
C LEU A 91 6.57 -22.09 -9.31
N VAL A 92 6.56 -22.55 -10.57
CA VAL A 92 6.36 -21.67 -11.74
C VAL A 92 5.02 -20.95 -11.66
N ARG A 93 3.94 -21.66 -11.30
CA ARG A 93 2.62 -21.06 -11.13
C ARG A 93 2.63 -20.00 -10.04
N GLU A 94 3.25 -20.27 -8.89
CA GLU A 94 3.34 -19.31 -7.79
C GLU A 94 4.17 -18.07 -8.15
N LEU A 95 5.30 -18.25 -8.84
CA LEU A 95 6.12 -17.11 -9.32
C LEU A 95 5.34 -16.24 -10.30
N THR A 96 4.70 -16.85 -11.30
CA THR A 96 3.89 -16.11 -12.29
C THR A 96 2.70 -15.40 -11.63
N MET A 97 2.05 -16.04 -10.65
CA MET A 97 0.97 -15.40 -9.89
C MET A 97 1.48 -14.21 -9.05
N SER A 98 2.67 -14.34 -8.46
CA SER A 98 3.33 -13.25 -7.71
C SER A 98 3.66 -12.06 -8.62
N GLU A 99 4.25 -12.30 -9.78
CA GLU A 99 4.56 -11.23 -10.76
C GLU A 99 3.29 -10.50 -11.23
N ILE A 100 2.21 -11.24 -11.51
CA ILE A 100 0.91 -10.65 -11.88
C ILE A 100 0.35 -9.81 -10.74
N ALA A 101 0.40 -10.32 -9.50
CA ALA A 101 -0.09 -9.60 -8.33
C ALA A 101 0.70 -8.30 -8.10
N GLU A 102 2.03 -8.34 -8.27
CA GLU A 102 2.90 -7.17 -8.17
C GLU A 102 2.59 -6.14 -9.26
N ALA A 103 2.40 -6.59 -10.51
CA ALA A 103 2.03 -5.72 -11.63
C ALA A 103 0.67 -5.03 -11.41
N ILE A 104 -0.33 -5.76 -10.90
CA ILE A 104 -1.64 -5.20 -10.56
C ILE A 104 -1.51 -4.18 -9.42
N THR A 105 -0.79 -4.53 -8.36
CA THR A 105 -0.56 -3.64 -7.21
C THR A 105 0.10 -2.33 -7.65
N ARG A 106 1.14 -2.41 -8.46
CA ARG A 106 1.83 -1.24 -9.02
C ARG A 106 0.90 -0.41 -9.90
N SER A 107 0.16 -1.04 -10.82
CA SER A 107 -0.79 -0.32 -11.67
C SER A 107 -1.88 0.40 -10.88
N ILE A 108 -2.34 -0.15 -9.76
CA ILE A 108 -3.34 0.50 -8.91
C ILE A 108 -2.70 1.65 -8.13
N ALA A 109 -1.50 1.44 -7.58
CA ALA A 109 -0.76 2.47 -6.86
C ALA A 109 -0.50 3.71 -7.73
N ASP A 110 0.02 3.54 -8.95
CA ASP A 110 0.32 4.63 -9.87
C ASP A 110 -0.94 5.45 -10.23
N LYS A 111 -2.09 4.77 -10.40
CA LYS A 111 -3.37 5.43 -10.68
C LYS A 111 -3.89 6.20 -9.47
N ILE A 112 -3.74 5.66 -8.27
CA ILE A 112 -4.13 6.34 -7.03
C ILE A 112 -3.25 7.57 -6.83
N GLU A 113 -1.93 7.45 -6.99
CA GLU A 113 -0.99 8.56 -6.87
C GLU A 113 -1.36 9.70 -7.84
N THR A 114 -1.55 9.37 -9.11
CA THR A 114 -1.94 10.34 -10.14
C THR A 114 -3.29 11.00 -9.80
N SER A 115 -4.28 10.23 -9.36
CA SER A 115 -5.61 10.72 -9.00
C SER A 115 -5.59 11.63 -7.77
N VAL A 116 -4.83 11.25 -6.74
CA VAL A 116 -4.67 12.03 -5.51
C VAL A 116 -3.98 13.37 -5.81
N ILE A 117 -2.90 13.35 -6.59
CA ILE A 117 -2.23 14.59 -7.02
C ILE A 117 -3.20 15.47 -7.81
N ALA A 118 -3.88 14.92 -8.82
CA ALA A 118 -4.83 15.67 -9.65
C ALA A 118 -5.99 16.28 -8.83
N THR A 119 -6.44 15.61 -7.77
CA THR A 119 -7.54 16.07 -6.92
C THR A 119 -7.10 17.11 -5.89
N ILE A 120 -5.94 16.89 -5.25
CA ILE A 120 -5.44 17.73 -4.15
C ILE A 120 -4.73 18.98 -4.68
N SER A 121 -3.97 18.90 -5.77
CA SER A 121 -3.19 20.03 -6.29
C SER A 121 -4.04 21.29 -6.56
N PRO A 122 -5.24 21.22 -7.17
CA PRO A 122 -6.09 22.40 -7.34
C PRO A 122 -6.57 22.99 -6.02
N GLN A 123 -6.80 22.16 -5.00
CA GLN A 123 -7.22 22.63 -3.67
C GLN A 123 -6.08 23.36 -2.96
N ILE A 124 -4.87 22.81 -3.01
CA ILE A 124 -3.67 23.48 -2.51
C ILE A 124 -3.46 24.82 -3.24
N ALA A 125 -3.59 24.85 -4.56
CA ALA A 125 -3.50 26.09 -5.34
C ALA A 125 -4.56 27.13 -4.93
N LYS A 126 -5.81 26.70 -4.67
CA LYS A 126 -6.87 27.58 -4.15
C LYS A 126 -6.56 28.12 -2.77
N ILE A 127 -6.02 27.30 -1.86
CA ILE A 127 -5.63 27.74 -0.51
C ILE A 127 -4.49 28.75 -0.59
N LEU A 128 -3.46 28.46 -1.40
CA LEU A 128 -2.32 29.37 -1.58
C LEU A 128 -2.74 30.71 -2.20
N THR A 129 -3.67 30.70 -3.14
CA THR A 129 -4.20 31.93 -3.77
C THR A 129 -5.15 32.68 -2.83
N ALA A 130 -6.07 31.99 -2.14
CA ALA A 130 -7.00 32.59 -1.17
C ALA A 130 -6.30 33.15 0.07
N ALA A 131 -5.19 32.55 0.49
CA ALA A 131 -4.35 33.09 1.55
C ALA A 131 -3.69 34.44 1.16
N ASN A 132 -3.85 34.90 -0.10
CA ASN A 132 -3.31 36.15 -0.63
C ASN A 132 -1.83 36.34 -0.25
N LEU A 133 -1.12 35.21 -0.15
CA LEU A 133 0.16 35.08 0.54
C LEU A 133 1.23 35.93 -0.16
N GLU A 134 1.11 36.10 -1.47
CA GLU A 134 1.93 36.99 -2.28
C GLU A 134 1.72 38.48 -1.93
N LYS A 135 0.46 38.91 -1.74
CA LYS A 135 0.13 40.29 -1.33
C LYS A 135 0.66 40.56 0.08
N THR A 136 0.47 39.62 0.99
CA THR A 136 1.01 39.68 2.36
C THR A 136 2.54 39.76 2.34
N ASN A 137 3.21 38.93 1.54
CA ASN A 137 4.66 38.95 1.41
C ASN A 137 5.21 40.27 0.83
N LYS A 138 4.54 40.84 -0.18
CA LYS A 138 4.90 42.16 -0.74
C LYS A 138 4.75 43.28 0.29
N ASN A 139 3.65 43.27 1.07
CA ASN A 139 3.41 44.25 2.12
C ASN A 139 4.45 44.17 3.23
N VAL A 140 4.80 42.95 3.67
CA VAL A 140 5.85 42.74 4.69
C VAL A 140 7.21 43.21 4.19
N LYS A 141 7.55 42.93 2.92
CA LYS A 141 8.82 43.40 2.33
C LYS A 141 8.89 44.92 2.23
N LEU A 142 7.85 45.56 1.69
CA LEU A 142 7.78 47.03 1.60
C LEU A 142 7.89 47.67 2.97
N LEU A 143 7.25 47.06 3.97
CA LEU A 143 7.35 47.51 5.35
C LEU A 143 8.77 47.39 5.91
N ASN A 144 9.42 46.24 5.70
CA ASN A 144 10.79 46.02 6.15
C ASN A 144 11.77 47.03 5.53
N ASP A 145 11.60 47.33 4.24
CA ASP A 145 12.41 48.32 3.53
C ASP A 145 12.20 49.75 4.08
N ASN A 146 10.97 50.11 4.46
CA ASN A 146 10.68 51.39 5.11
C ASN A 146 11.28 51.48 6.52
N ILE A 147 11.17 50.42 7.33
CA ILE A 147 11.79 50.38 8.66
C ILE A 147 13.31 50.51 8.54
N ALA A 148 13.94 49.77 7.62
CA ALA A 148 15.39 49.84 7.41
C ALA A 148 15.84 51.26 7.04
N ARG A 149 15.13 51.91 6.10
CA ARG A 149 15.41 53.28 5.67
C ARG A 149 15.26 54.29 6.82
N ASN A 150 14.20 54.16 7.61
CA ASN A 150 13.95 55.07 8.73
C ASN A 150 15.00 54.88 9.84
N VAL A 151 15.36 53.64 10.18
CA VAL A 151 16.42 53.35 11.16
C VAL A 151 17.78 53.86 10.71
N GLU A 152 18.14 53.70 9.44
CA GLU A 152 19.38 54.21 8.86
C GLU A 152 19.43 55.74 8.94
N SER A 153 18.30 56.41 8.68
CA SER A 153 18.17 57.88 8.76
C SER A 153 18.26 58.47 10.18
N ILE A 154 18.12 57.63 11.21
CA ILE A 154 18.24 57.99 12.64
C ILE A 154 19.66 57.68 13.15
N THR A 155 20.27 56.59 12.66
CA THR A 155 21.60 56.13 13.10
C THR A 155 22.76 56.86 12.43
N THR A 156 22.51 57.59 11.34
CA THR A 156 23.50 58.48 10.67
C THR A 156 23.09 59.95 10.73
N PRO A 157 23.14 60.62 11.90
CA PRO A 157 22.83 62.05 11.95
C PRO A 157 23.97 62.87 11.31
N PRO A 158 23.68 63.79 10.37
CA PRO A 158 24.66 64.80 9.99
C PRO A 158 24.93 65.69 11.21
N ALA A 159 26.19 66.11 11.38
CA ALA A 159 26.76 66.70 12.60
C ALA A 159 26.18 68.07 13.06
N ASN A 160 24.99 68.47 12.61
CA ASN A 160 24.28 69.71 13.00
C ASN A 160 22.76 69.59 12.70
N GLN A 161 22.07 68.56 13.20
CA GLN A 161 20.61 68.52 13.05
C GLN A 161 19.89 69.36 14.11
N ASP A 162 18.99 70.21 13.62
CA ASP A 162 18.02 70.97 14.41
C ASP A 162 17.14 70.00 15.23
N PRO A 163 16.98 70.19 16.56
CA PRO A 163 16.13 69.35 17.40
C PRO A 163 14.70 69.20 16.87
N HIS A 164 14.17 70.18 16.12
CA HIS A 164 12.85 70.07 15.50
C HIS A 164 12.77 69.01 14.40
N GLN A 165 13.85 68.78 13.63
CA GLN A 165 13.88 67.73 12.60
C GLN A 165 13.90 66.32 13.21
N LEU A 166 14.54 66.17 14.37
CA LEU A 166 14.58 64.88 15.07
C LEU A 166 13.18 64.53 15.60
N GLU A 167 12.47 65.51 16.14
CA GLU A 167 11.10 65.33 16.63
C GLU A 167 10.14 64.96 15.49
N GLU A 168 10.25 65.60 14.32
CA GLU A 168 9.45 65.25 13.13
C GLU A 168 9.71 63.81 12.67
N LYS A 169 10.97 63.36 12.61
CA LYS A 169 11.34 61.98 12.30
C LYS A 169 10.81 60.96 13.33
N ILE A 170 10.84 61.32 14.61
CA ILE A 170 10.28 60.46 15.67
C ILE A 170 8.75 60.34 15.52
N GLN A 171 8.06 61.43 15.17
CA GLN A 171 6.63 61.39 14.91
C GLN A 171 6.28 60.56 13.67
N GLU A 172 7.06 60.67 12.59
CA GLU A 172 6.91 59.81 11.40
C GLU A 172 7.07 58.33 11.75
N LEU A 173 8.09 57.99 12.56
CA LEU A 173 8.29 56.62 13.05
C LEU A 173 7.12 56.12 13.90
N ILE A 174 6.54 56.97 14.75
CA ILE A 174 5.36 56.63 15.57
C ILE A 174 4.15 56.35 14.68
N MET A 175 3.93 57.16 13.64
CA MET A 175 2.84 56.93 12.68
C MET A 175 3.04 55.61 11.92
N ASP A 176 4.25 55.36 11.44
CA ASP A 176 4.60 54.11 10.75
C ASP A 176 4.36 52.90 11.65
N MET A 177 4.78 52.97 12.91
CA MET A 177 4.53 51.91 13.89
C MET A 177 3.04 51.70 14.18
N GLY A 178 2.23 52.76 14.13
CA GLY A 178 0.78 52.68 14.18
C GLY A 178 0.18 51.93 12.97
N MET A 179 0.66 52.23 11.77
CA MET A 179 0.23 51.55 10.53
C MET A 179 0.64 50.08 10.49
N ILE A 180 1.81 49.73 11.05
CA ILE A 180 2.25 48.34 11.23
C ILE A 180 1.26 47.58 12.10
N LYS A 181 0.90 48.16 13.25
CA LYS A 181 -0.01 47.53 14.20
C LYS A 181 -1.38 47.27 13.58
N LEU A 182 -1.91 48.24 12.82
CA LEU A 182 -3.16 48.09 12.07
C LEU A 182 -3.09 46.97 11.03
N THR A 183 -2.00 46.90 10.27
CA THR A 183 -1.81 45.87 9.24
C THR A 183 -1.69 44.46 9.85
N LEU A 184 -1.00 44.33 10.98
CA LEU A 184 -0.89 43.06 11.71
C LEU A 184 -2.24 42.59 12.26
N GLU A 185 -3.06 43.51 12.79
CA GLU A 185 -4.39 43.17 13.28
C GLU A 185 -5.33 42.76 12.14
N ASP A 186 -5.25 43.42 10.98
CA ASP A 186 -6.00 43.03 9.77
C ASP A 186 -5.60 41.63 9.29
N MET A 187 -4.30 41.33 9.23
CA MET A 187 -3.81 39.98 8.89
C MET A 187 -4.31 38.91 9.88
N LYS A 188 -4.27 39.22 11.17
CA LYS A 188 -4.80 38.33 12.23
C LYS A 188 -6.30 38.08 12.06
N ASN A 189 -7.07 39.12 11.75
CA ASN A 189 -8.52 39.00 11.51
C ASN A 189 -8.83 38.19 10.25
N GLN A 190 -8.07 38.38 9.17
CA GLN A 190 -8.21 37.56 7.95
C GLN A 190 -7.94 36.07 8.22
N LEU A 191 -6.90 35.76 9.00
CA LEU A 191 -6.59 34.37 9.38
C LEU A 191 -7.72 33.76 10.24
N THR A 192 -8.22 34.53 11.21
CA THR A 192 -9.30 34.08 12.12
C THR A 192 -10.62 33.84 11.37
N ASN A 193 -10.93 34.70 10.38
CA ASN A 193 -12.15 34.58 9.57
C ASN A 193 -12.09 33.40 8.58
N GLN A 194 -10.89 33.03 8.08
CA GLN A 194 -10.73 31.83 7.26
C GLN A 194 -10.84 30.50 8.03
N ILE A 195 -10.77 30.53 9.38
CA ILE A 195 -10.90 29.34 10.23
C ILE A 195 -12.36 29.13 10.70
N SER A 196 -13.31 29.97 10.29
CA SER A 196 -14.74 29.70 10.52
C SER A 196 -15.13 28.36 9.87
N PRO A 197 -15.92 27.52 10.57
CA PRO A 197 -16.01 26.10 10.26
C PRO A 197 -16.52 25.93 8.84
N THR A 198 -15.64 25.40 7.99
CA THR A 198 -16.03 24.81 6.72
C THR A 198 -17.19 23.89 7.05
N THR A 199 -18.35 24.17 6.46
CA THR A 199 -19.55 23.34 6.47
C THR A 199 -19.14 21.89 6.60
N HIS A 200 -19.54 21.25 7.70
CA HIS A 200 -19.20 19.86 8.02
C HIS A 200 -18.99 19.08 6.74
N PRO A 201 -17.78 18.51 6.49
CA PRO A 201 -17.60 17.67 5.32
C PRO A 201 -18.66 16.59 5.45
N MET A 202 -19.62 16.63 4.52
CA MET A 202 -20.68 15.65 4.44
C MET A 202 -19.96 14.30 4.52
N PRO A 203 -20.30 13.43 5.50
CA PRO A 203 -19.57 12.19 5.73
C PRO A 203 -19.33 11.51 4.39
N TYR A 204 -18.10 11.06 4.12
CA TYR A 204 -17.73 10.45 2.82
C TYR A 204 -18.75 9.39 2.33
N LYS A 205 -19.44 8.74 3.27
CA LYS A 205 -20.55 7.82 3.01
C LYS A 205 -21.75 8.45 2.31
N ASP A 206 -22.12 9.67 2.67
CA ASP A 206 -23.27 10.38 2.10
C ASP A 206 -22.94 10.96 0.72
N ALA A 207 -21.68 11.32 0.47
CA ALA A 207 -21.20 11.76 -0.85
C ALA A 207 -21.27 10.62 -1.89
N LEU A 208 -20.88 9.39 -1.50
CA LEU A 208 -21.00 8.18 -2.33
C LEU A 208 -22.46 7.81 -2.64
N ASN A 209 -23.38 8.11 -1.74
CA ASN A 209 -24.81 7.86 -1.94
C ASN A 209 -25.50 8.96 -2.76
N SER A 210 -24.90 10.15 -2.86
CA SER A 210 -25.48 11.31 -3.58
C SER A 210 -25.10 11.41 -5.06
N THR A 211 -24.22 10.54 -5.56
CA THR A 211 -23.95 10.46 -7.01
C THR A 211 -25.23 10.04 -7.73
N ALA A 212 -25.93 11.04 -8.24
CA ALA A 212 -27.05 10.87 -9.15
C ALA A 212 -26.64 9.88 -10.24
N SER A 213 -27.53 8.91 -10.47
CA SER A 213 -27.44 7.89 -11.51
C SER A 213 -26.99 8.52 -12.82
N ASN A 214 -25.68 8.40 -13.09
CA ASN A 214 -25.10 8.77 -14.36
C ASN A 214 -25.73 7.86 -15.41
N SER A 215 -26.51 8.44 -16.32
CA SER A 215 -27.19 7.76 -17.43
C SER A 215 -26.26 7.00 -18.39
N ASN A 216 -24.94 7.09 -18.21
CA ASN A 216 -23.91 6.37 -18.95
C ASN A 216 -23.30 5.20 -18.15
N GLN A 217 -23.89 4.78 -17.02
CA GLN A 217 -23.55 3.49 -16.44
C GLN A 217 -24.02 2.38 -17.39
N ILE A 218 -23.06 1.82 -18.12
CA ILE A 218 -23.20 0.54 -18.82
C ILE A 218 -23.74 -0.45 -17.80
N PRO A 219 -24.94 -1.05 -18.01
CA PRO A 219 -25.43 -2.09 -17.13
C PRO A 219 -24.36 -3.18 -17.11
N LEU A 220 -23.78 -3.46 -15.94
CA LEU A 220 -23.08 -4.70 -15.71
C LEU A 220 -24.14 -5.80 -15.78
N GLY A 221 -24.50 -6.15 -17.01
CA GLY A 221 -25.38 -7.24 -17.33
C GLY A 221 -24.79 -8.47 -16.69
N LYS A 222 -25.65 -9.25 -16.03
CA LYS A 222 -25.34 -10.63 -15.70
C LYS A 222 -25.02 -11.32 -17.02
N TRP A 223 -23.74 -11.46 -17.34
CA TRP A 223 -23.25 -12.27 -18.45
C TRP A 223 -23.48 -13.74 -18.10
N LEU A 224 -24.74 -14.17 -18.12
CA LEU A 224 -25.08 -15.56 -18.36
C LEU A 224 -25.04 -15.73 -19.87
N SER A 225 -23.84 -15.93 -20.42
CA SER A 225 -23.69 -16.34 -21.81
C SER A 225 -24.39 -17.68 -22.01
N PRO A 226 -25.22 -17.87 -23.07
CA PRO A 226 -25.88 -19.14 -23.38
C PRO A 226 -24.91 -20.30 -23.63
N GLU A 227 -23.62 -20.01 -23.85
CA GLU A 227 -22.60 -21.02 -24.13
C GLU A 227 -22.25 -21.90 -22.92
N TYR A 228 -22.50 -21.44 -21.69
CA TYR A 228 -22.22 -22.24 -20.49
C TYR A 228 -23.20 -23.40 -20.28
N ALA A 229 -24.41 -23.33 -20.87
CA ALA A 229 -25.38 -24.42 -20.79
C ALA A 229 -25.03 -25.62 -21.68
N LYS A 230 -24.20 -25.42 -22.71
CA LYS A 230 -23.86 -26.49 -23.67
C LYS A 230 -22.68 -27.36 -23.22
N ALA A 231 -21.83 -26.85 -22.32
CA ALA A 231 -20.68 -27.60 -21.80
C ALA A 231 -21.06 -28.68 -20.76
N HIS A 232 -22.16 -28.48 -20.01
CA HIS A 232 -22.61 -29.46 -19.01
C HIS A 232 -23.42 -30.64 -19.58
N ALA A 233 -23.82 -30.59 -20.86
CA ALA A 233 -24.53 -31.69 -21.50
C ALA A 233 -23.61 -32.80 -22.06
N ALA A 234 -22.30 -32.56 -22.16
CA ALA A 234 -21.34 -33.51 -22.73
C ALA A 234 -20.65 -34.44 -21.70
N ILE A 235 -20.97 -34.32 -20.40
CA ILE A 235 -20.39 -35.14 -19.31
C ILE A 235 -21.46 -36.11 -18.76
N LYS A 236 -22.24 -36.69 -19.66
CA LYS A 236 -23.13 -37.83 -19.39
C LYS A 236 -23.21 -38.68 -20.64
N GLU A 237 -22.11 -39.38 -20.94
CA GLU A 237 -22.14 -40.68 -21.61
C GLU A 237 -20.95 -41.51 -21.14
#